data_AF-A0A7U6J524-F1
#
_entry.id   AF-A0A7U6J524-F1
#
_cell.length_a   1.000
_cell.length_b   1.000
_cell.length_c   1.000
_cell.angle_alpha   90.00
_cell.angle_beta   90.00
_cell.angle_gamma   90.00
#
_symmetry.space_group_name_H-M   'P 1'
#
loop_
_entity.id
_entity.type
_entity.pdbx_description
1 polymer ?
#
loop_
_entity_poly.entity_id
_entity_poly.type
_entity_poly.pdbx_seq_one_letter_code
_entity_poly.pdbx_strand_id
1 'polypeptide(L)' 'MSNKVIIHEMDGEEGLYSIHFEGRAEDFGFSDESDYLSAVDAHEIAVDVANETNSEIVWEGSIPSWA' A
#
# COMPACT_ATOMS: atom_id res chain seq x y z
N MET A 1 12.66 6.16 12.48
CA MET A 1 11.82 4.99 12.13
C MET A 1 10.90 5.48 11.03
N SER A 2 10.99 4.90 9.84
CA SER A 2 10.03 5.17 8.77
C SER A 2 8.68 4.61 9.19
N ASN A 3 7.59 5.34 8.93
CA ASN A 3 6.23 4.91 9.22
C ASN A 3 5.42 5.09 7.94
N LYS A 4 5.37 4.05 7.11
CA LYS A 4 4.92 4.16 5.72
C LYS A 4 4.04 2.99 5.33
N VAL A 5 3.10 3.27 4.45
CA VAL A 5 2.35 2.27 3.68
C VAL A 5 2.75 2.46 2.23
N ILE A 6 3.32 1.43 1.61
CA ILE A 6 3.88 1.49 0.27
C ILE A 6 2.99 0.67 -0.64
N ILE A 7 2.43 1.31 -1.67
CA ILE A 7 1.65 0.64 -2.72
C ILE A 7 2.57 0.46 -3.93
N HIS A 8 2.81 -0.79 -4.32
CA HIS A 8 3.77 -1.16 -5.34
C HIS A 8 3.08 -1.86 -6.50
N GLU A 9 3.19 -1.33 -7.72
CA GLU A 9 2.72 -2.01 -8.94
C GLU A 9 3.51 -3.30 -9.18
N MET A 10 2.81 -4.41 -9.42
CA MET A 10 3.44 -5.71 -9.62
C MET A 10 4.08 -5.80 -11.00
N ASP A 11 5.38 -6.14 -11.04
CA ASP A 11 6.10 -6.32 -12.29
C ASP A 11 5.50 -7.46 -13.12
N GLY A 12 5.14 -7.16 -14.37
CA GLY A 12 4.56 -8.13 -15.30
C GLY A 12 3.03 -8.31 -15.21
N GLU A 13 2.35 -7.66 -14.27
CA GLU A 13 0.89 -7.73 -14.09
C GLU A 13 0.28 -6.31 -14.12
N GLU A 14 -0.05 -5.83 -15.33
CA GLU A 14 -0.58 -4.47 -15.51
C GLU A 14 -1.86 -4.23 -14.70
N GLY A 15 -1.84 -3.18 -13.88
CA GLY A 15 -3.00 -2.77 -13.07
C GLY A 15 -3.19 -3.56 -11.78
N LEU A 16 -2.24 -4.42 -11.40
CA LEU A 16 -2.22 -5.10 -10.11
C LEU A 16 -1.14 -4.52 -9.20
N TYR A 17 -1.50 -4.41 -7.92
CA TYR A 17 -0.70 -3.75 -6.91
C TYR A 17 -0.56 -4.64 -5.68
N SER A 18 0.55 -4.44 -4.98
CA SER A 18 0.87 -5.02 -3.70
C SER A 18 1.03 -3.92 -2.66
N ILE A 19 0.77 -4.22 -1.39
CA ILE A 19 0.99 -3.26 -0.29
C ILE A 19 2.08 -3.78 0.64
N HIS A 20 3.03 -2.91 0.98
CA HIS A 20 4.07 -3.15 1.95
C HIS A 20 3.98 -2.14 3.10
N PHE A 21 4.20 -2.60 4.33
CA PHE A 21 4.05 -1.79 5.54
C PHE A 21 5.41 -1.65 6.24
N GLU A 22 5.76 -0.43 6.65
CA GLU A 22 6.97 -0.15 7.44
C GLU A 22 6.64 0.54 8.76
N GLY A 23 7.27 0.11 9.85
CA GLY A 23 7.19 0.79 11.14
C GLY A 23 5.92 0.44 11.91
N ARG A 24 5.14 1.45 12.32
CA ARG A 24 3.92 1.23 13.14
C ARG A 24 2.80 0.60 12.32
N ALA A 25 2.90 0.63 11.00
CA ALA A 25 2.00 -0.06 10.10
C ALA A 25 2.17 -1.59 10.14
N GLU A 26 3.34 -2.11 10.51
CA GLU A 26 3.58 -3.56 10.64
C GLU A 26 2.74 -4.19 11.76
N ASP A 27 2.42 -3.42 12.82
CA ASP A 27 1.56 -3.85 13.94
C ASP A 27 0.10 -4.10 13.51
N PHE A 28 -0.33 -3.65 12.33
CA PHE A 28 -1.68 -3.88 11.81
C PHE A 28 -1.91 -5.31 11.31
N GLY A 29 -0.85 -6.12 11.17
CA GLY A 29 -0.97 -7.57 11.01
C GLY A 29 -1.36 -8.07 9.61
N PHE A 30 -1.36 -7.22 8.58
CA PHE A 30 -1.46 -7.66 7.19
C PHE A 30 -0.12 -8.21 6.71
N SER A 31 0.21 -9.44 7.09
CA SER A 31 1.38 -10.14 6.56
C SER A 31 1.02 -10.81 5.23
N ASP A 32 1.56 -10.27 4.14
CA ASP A 32 1.67 -10.89 2.81
C ASP A 32 0.36 -11.16 2.01
N GLU A 33 -0.83 -10.80 2.52
CA GLU A 33 -2.11 -11.05 1.81
C GLU A 33 -2.59 -9.91 0.88
N SER A 34 -1.79 -8.86 0.69
CA SER A 34 -2.19 -7.69 -0.12
C SER A 34 -1.63 -7.70 -1.54
N ASP A 35 -1.34 -8.88 -2.11
CA ASP A 35 -0.94 -9.00 -3.51
C ASP A 35 -2.16 -9.07 -4.45
N TYR A 36 -1.97 -8.69 -5.71
CA TYR A 36 -2.98 -8.72 -6.78
C TYR A 36 -4.21 -7.84 -6.49
N LEU A 37 -4.02 -6.70 -5.82
CA LEU A 37 -5.06 -5.71 -5.58
C LEU A 37 -5.24 -4.78 -6.78
N SER A 38 -6.45 -4.28 -6.99
CA SER A 38 -6.62 -3.13 -7.88
C SER A 38 -6.00 -1.88 -7.25
N ALA A 39 -5.65 -0.89 -8.07
CA ALA A 39 -5.14 0.39 -7.56
C ALA A 39 -6.08 1.04 -6.53
N VAL A 40 -7.40 0.88 -6.71
CA VAL A 40 -8.41 1.43 -5.79
C VAL A 40 -8.37 0.69 -4.46
N ASP A 41 -8.43 -0.64 -4.49
CA ASP A 41 -8.40 -1.46 -3.28
C ASP A 41 -7.11 -1.22 -2.49
N ALA A 42 -5.98 -1.15 -3.20
CA ALA A 42 -4.68 -0.89 -2.61
C ALA A 42 -4.62 0.48 -1.91
N HIS A 43 -5.23 1.50 -2.53
CA HIS A 43 -5.32 2.83 -1.95
C HIS A 43 -6.26 2.90 -0.74
N GLU A 44 -7.43 2.26 -0.80
CA GLU A 44 -8.38 2.25 0.32
C GLU A 44 -7.76 1.61 1.56
N ILE A 45 -7.11 0.46 1.41
CA ILE A 45 -6.38 -0.21 2.51
C ILE A 45 -5.26 0.69 3.03
N ALA A 46 -4.50 1.33 2.14
CA ALA A 46 -3.41 2.19 2.56
C ALA A 46 -3.89 3.43 3.32
N VAL A 47 -5.02 4.02 2.92
CA VAL A 47 -5.65 5.16 3.61
C VAL A 47 -6.13 4.76 5.00
N ASP A 48 -6.78 3.60 5.14
CA ASP A 48 -7.24 3.11 6.43
C ASP A 48 -6.05 2.91 7.38
N VAL A 49 -5.03 2.16 6.95
CA VAL A 49 -3.83 1.91 7.77
C VAL A 49 -3.09 3.20 8.08
N ALA A 50 -2.94 4.11 7.11
CA ALA A 50 -2.26 5.39 7.30
C ALA A 50 -2.98 6.26 8.35
N ASN A 51 -4.30 6.29 8.34
CA ASN A 51 -5.10 7.04 9.32
C ASN A 51 -4.96 6.45 10.73
N GLU A 52 -4.99 5.14 10.88
CA GLU A 52 -4.91 4.48 12.20
C GLU A 52 -3.50 4.55 12.79
N THR A 53 -2.48 4.42 11.95
CA THR A 53 -1.08 4.35 12.39
C THR A 53 -0.32 5.68 12.26
N ASN A 54 -0.97 6.71 11.71
CA ASN A 54 -0.38 7.99 11.35
C ASN A 54 0.87 7.79 10.46
N SER A 55 0.72 6.95 9.44
CA SER A 55 1.74 6.60 8.45
C SER A 55 1.60 7.43 7.18
N GLU A 56 2.69 7.56 6.43
CA GLU A 56 2.71 8.18 5.10
C GLU A 56 2.38 7.14 4.02
N ILE A 57 1.54 7.47 3.05
CA ILE A 57 1.29 6.60 1.88
C ILE A 57 2.31 6.94 0.80
N VAL A 58 2.98 5.92 0.28
CA VAL A 58 3.97 6.02 -0.80
C VAL A 58 3.54 5.13 -1.94
N TRP A 59 3.60 5.61 -3.18
CA TRP A 59 3.37 4.81 -4.37
C TRP A 59 4.70 4.52 -5.08
N GLU A 60 4.87 3.30 -5.54
CA GLU A 60 5.99 2.83 -6.36
C GLU A 60 5.47 2.22 -7.68
N GLY A 61 6.06 2.63 -8.80
CA GLY A 61 5.63 2.20 -10.14
C GLY A 61 4.64 3.17 -10.79
N SER A 62 3.68 2.64 -11.54
CA SER A 62 2.66 3.45 -12.19
C SER A 62 1.65 3.97 -11.17
N ILE A 63 1.63 5.29 -10.99
CA ILE A 63 0.68 5.95 -10.09
C ILE A 63 -0.57 6.30 -10.91
N PRO A 64 -1.78 5.88 -10.48
CA PRO A 64 -3.02 6.30 -11.11
C PRO A 64 -3.18 7.82 -11.07
N SER A 65 -3.76 8.42 -12.10
CA SER A 65 -3.93 9.88 -12.18
C SER A 65 -4.85 10.50 -11.11
N TRP A 66 -5.61 9.66 -10.41
CA TRP A 66 -6.52 10.06 -9.33
C TRP A 66 -5.91 9.94 -7.94
N ALA A 67 -4.76 9.27 -7.80
CA ALA A 67 -4.12 8.93 -6.53
C ALA A 67 -3.11 9.99 -6.05
#